data_AF-R9XDS6-F1
#
_entry.id   AF-R9XDS6-F1
#
_cell.length_a   1.000
_cell.length_b   1.000
_cell.length_c   1.000
_cell.angle_alpha   90.00
_cell.angle_beta   90.00
_cell.angle_gamma   90.00
#
_symmetry.space_group_name_H-M   'P 1'
#
loop_
_entity.id
_entity.type
_entity.pdbx_description
1 polymer ?
#
loop_
_entity_poly.entity_id
_entity_poly.type
_entity_poly.pdbx_seq_one_letter_code
_entity_poly.pdbx_strand_id
1 'polypeptide(L)'
;MAWVLSSYRKARWLWLLPDLHNETKRMVRGLQTFIVSHYAYHAGADATAKYVTQSLYYKFMLEMWDKSHEQLQSGKDYGHEFCRYSAATLEWGTLCKEQRRMALVILKIRSQLNRGKGPVVRCVMFMLQILESLVRSYIKLSRDTSCTGRQTAGLQKAYLQIYDRRTKTFNDKYVVEICNILRRHENSAKALELMIKETLKFLQALDWKSLHLNQKDCDELASYRKFIQCSLLLTDNTSLIAGYRLVISTWPTKP
;
A
#
# COMPACT_ATOMS: atom_id res chain seq x y z
N MET A 1 1.58 -24.94 3.56
CA MET A 1 1.64 -23.45 3.49
C MET A 1 1.56 -22.75 4.85
N ALA A 2 0.77 -23.23 5.82
CA ALA A 2 0.59 -22.53 7.10
C ALA A 2 1.91 -22.25 7.85
N TRP A 3 2.79 -23.25 7.95
CA TRP A 3 4.09 -23.08 8.61
C TRP A 3 4.98 -22.06 7.87
N VAL A 4 5.08 -22.14 6.53
CA VAL A 4 5.90 -21.22 5.71
C VAL A 4 5.47 -19.77 5.91
N LEU A 5 4.16 -19.51 5.91
CA LEU A 5 3.62 -18.16 6.13
C LEU A 5 3.90 -17.66 7.54
N SER A 6 3.78 -18.52 8.55
CA SER A 6 4.10 -18.18 9.94
C SER A 6 5.58 -17.83 10.09
N SER A 7 6.48 -18.68 9.56
CA SER A 7 7.92 -18.44 9.56
C SER A 7 8.28 -17.15 8.82
N TYR A 8 7.69 -16.89 7.65
CA TYR A 8 7.94 -15.66 6.90
C TYR A 8 7.48 -14.41 7.67
N ARG A 9 6.32 -14.44 8.31
CA ARG A 9 5.82 -13.28 9.10
C ARG A 9 6.76 -12.87 10.22
N LYS A 10 7.49 -13.82 10.79
CA LYS A 10 8.53 -13.57 11.79
C LYS A 10 9.82 -13.08 11.13
N ALA A 11 10.31 -13.83 10.14
CA ALA A 11 11.61 -13.59 9.53
C ALA A 11 11.67 -12.34 8.62
N ARG A 12 10.53 -11.85 8.10
CA ARG A 12 10.50 -10.67 7.23
C ARG A 12 11.10 -9.44 7.89
N TRP A 13 10.95 -9.29 9.21
CA TRP A 13 11.44 -8.11 9.94
C TRP A 13 12.96 -7.98 9.90
N LEU A 14 13.68 -9.08 9.65
CA LEU A 14 15.14 -9.07 9.47
C LEU A 14 15.57 -8.17 8.30
N TRP A 15 14.71 -7.90 7.33
CA TRP A 15 14.96 -6.93 6.25
C TRP A 15 15.14 -5.49 6.73
N LEU A 16 14.83 -5.19 7.99
CA LEU A 16 15.11 -3.89 8.60
C LEU A 16 16.58 -3.71 9.00
N LEU A 17 17.35 -4.79 9.11
CA LEU A 17 18.73 -4.74 9.57
C LEU A 17 19.66 -4.28 8.43
N PRO A 18 20.46 -3.21 8.62
CA PRO A 18 21.33 -2.68 7.56
C PRO A 18 22.38 -3.70 7.10
N ASP A 19 23.00 -4.41 8.06
CA ASP A 19 24.06 -5.39 7.80
C ASP A 19 23.55 -6.83 7.82
N LEU A 20 22.33 -7.06 7.31
CA LEU A 20 21.75 -8.41 7.29
C LEU A 20 22.64 -9.39 6.50
N HIS A 21 23.12 -10.43 7.19
CA HIS A 21 24.05 -11.43 6.66
C HIS A 21 23.47 -12.16 5.43
N ASN A 22 24.34 -12.53 4.48
CA ASN A 22 23.92 -13.08 3.19
C ASN A 22 23.17 -14.42 3.32
N GLU A 23 23.56 -15.27 4.27
CA GLU A 23 22.87 -16.54 4.52
C GLU A 23 21.44 -16.31 5.03
N THR A 24 21.27 -15.37 5.97
CA THR A 24 19.95 -14.97 6.47
C THR A 24 19.09 -14.38 5.36
N LYS A 25 19.66 -13.53 4.49
CA LYS A 25 18.97 -13.03 3.28
C LYS A 25 18.48 -14.17 2.40
N ARG A 26 19.32 -15.19 2.15
CA ARG A 26 18.96 -16.38 1.35
C ARG A 26 17.84 -17.18 2.00
N MET A 27 17.90 -17.40 3.32
CA MET A 27 16.84 -18.09 4.06
C MET A 27 15.49 -17.36 3.91
N VAL A 28 15.45 -16.05 4.18
CA VAL A 28 14.19 -15.27 4.07
C VAL A 28 13.68 -15.29 2.63
N ARG A 29 14.56 -15.14 1.62
CA ARG A 29 14.18 -15.25 0.20
C ARG A 29 13.68 -16.64 -0.18
N GLY A 30 14.20 -17.70 0.43
CA GLY A 30 13.69 -19.06 0.27
C GLY A 30 12.21 -19.13 0.66
N LEU A 31 11.87 -18.65 1.86
CA LEU A 31 10.47 -18.58 2.31
C LEU A 31 9.59 -17.75 1.36
N GLN A 32 10.08 -16.58 0.92
CA GLN A 32 9.37 -15.73 -0.04
C GLN A 32 9.10 -16.47 -1.36
N THR A 33 10.08 -17.23 -1.85
CA THR A 33 9.98 -17.97 -3.11
C THR A 33 8.90 -19.05 -3.03
N PHE A 34 8.83 -19.80 -1.94
CA PHE A 34 7.75 -20.78 -1.72
C PHE A 34 6.37 -20.12 -1.69
N ILE A 35 6.25 -18.99 -0.99
CA ILE A 35 5.00 -18.22 -0.90
C ILE A 35 4.58 -17.71 -2.27
N VAL A 36 5.48 -17.02 -2.98
CA VAL A 36 5.22 -16.47 -4.30
C VAL A 36 4.82 -17.59 -5.26
N SER A 37 5.55 -18.70 -5.29
CA SER A 37 5.25 -19.84 -6.16
C SER A 37 3.86 -20.40 -5.89
N HIS A 38 3.49 -20.57 -4.62
CA HIS A 38 2.15 -21.04 -4.27
C HIS A 38 1.05 -20.10 -4.76
N TYR A 39 1.14 -18.80 -4.47
CA TYR A 39 0.08 -17.84 -4.82
C TYR A 39 0.08 -17.44 -6.31
N ALA A 40 1.21 -17.56 -7.00
CA ALA A 40 1.31 -17.30 -8.43
C ALA A 40 0.75 -18.44 -9.28
N TYR A 41 0.99 -19.70 -8.90
CA TYR A 41 0.66 -20.86 -9.73
C TYR A 41 -0.48 -21.73 -9.20
N HIS A 42 -0.58 -21.93 -7.88
CA HIS A 42 -1.44 -22.97 -7.30
C HIS A 42 -2.71 -22.45 -6.64
N ALA A 43 -2.65 -21.30 -5.97
CA ALA A 43 -3.81 -20.78 -5.23
C ALA A 43 -5.00 -20.43 -6.15
N GLY A 44 -6.22 -20.43 -5.61
CA GLY A 44 -7.39 -19.91 -6.34
C GLY A 44 -7.30 -18.39 -6.56
N ALA A 45 -8.11 -17.86 -7.48
CA ALA A 45 -8.17 -16.42 -7.76
C ALA A 45 -8.51 -15.59 -6.51
N ASP A 46 -9.53 -16.01 -5.75
CA ASP A 46 -9.96 -15.30 -4.54
C ASP A 46 -8.92 -15.38 -3.42
N ALA A 47 -8.31 -16.56 -3.22
CA ALA A 47 -7.25 -16.73 -2.25
C ALA A 47 -6.02 -15.87 -2.58
N THR A 48 -5.67 -15.78 -3.87
CA THR A 48 -4.60 -14.90 -4.36
C THR A 48 -4.93 -13.44 -4.12
N ALA A 49 -6.13 -13.02 -4.50
CA ALA A 49 -6.58 -11.64 -4.31
C ALA A 49 -6.53 -11.26 -2.84
N LYS A 50 -7.14 -12.07 -1.96
CA LYS A 50 -7.13 -11.87 -0.51
C LYS A 50 -5.72 -11.81 0.05
N TYR A 51 -4.83 -12.70 -0.39
CA TYR A 51 -3.46 -12.72 0.11
C TYR A 51 -2.70 -11.44 -0.27
N VAL A 52 -2.72 -11.07 -1.56
CA VAL A 52 -2.04 -9.86 -2.04
C VAL A 52 -2.59 -8.61 -1.36
N THR A 53 -3.91 -8.45 -1.34
CA THR A 53 -4.53 -7.21 -0.87
C THR A 53 -4.56 -7.10 0.65
N GLN A 54 -4.90 -8.17 1.37
CA GLN A 54 -5.01 -8.13 2.82
C GLN A 54 -3.68 -8.44 3.50
N SER A 55 -2.96 -9.49 3.09
CA SER A 55 -1.77 -9.95 3.82
C SER A 55 -0.50 -9.24 3.39
N LEU A 56 -0.26 -9.13 2.07
CA LEU A 56 0.96 -8.51 1.57
C LEU A 56 0.92 -6.99 1.64
N TYR A 57 -0.27 -6.42 1.49
CA TYR A 57 -0.48 -4.99 1.44
C TYR A 57 -1.14 -4.45 2.71
N TYR A 58 -2.46 -4.49 2.84
CA TYR A 58 -3.19 -3.76 3.88
C TYR A 58 -2.73 -4.05 5.32
N LYS A 59 -2.78 -5.31 5.77
CA LYS A 59 -2.36 -5.68 7.13
C LYS A 59 -0.89 -5.43 7.36
N PHE A 60 -0.05 -5.61 6.35
CA PHE A 60 1.37 -5.28 6.46
C PHE A 60 1.58 -3.79 6.76
N MET A 61 0.82 -2.89 6.12
CA MET A 61 0.88 -1.46 6.43
C MET A 61 0.50 -1.17 7.88
N LEU A 62 -0.60 -1.76 8.35
CA LEU A 62 -1.07 -1.59 9.73
C LEU A 62 -0.06 -2.13 10.74
N GLU A 63 0.49 -3.31 10.48
CA GLU A 63 1.53 -3.91 11.30
C GLU A 63 2.79 -3.03 11.34
N MET A 64 3.21 -2.43 10.23
CA MET A 64 4.38 -1.55 10.23
C MET A 64 4.19 -0.31 11.10
N TRP A 65 3.00 0.28 11.13
CA TRP A 65 2.72 1.42 11.98
C TRP A 65 2.72 1.03 13.46
N ASP A 66 2.10 -0.10 13.80
CA ASP A 66 1.96 -0.55 15.19
C ASP A 66 3.25 -1.20 15.75
N LYS A 67 4.19 -1.60 14.88
CA LYS A 67 5.42 -2.29 15.29
C LYS A 67 6.46 -1.32 15.85
N SER A 68 6.69 -1.36 17.15
CA SER A 68 7.75 -0.58 17.81
C SER A 68 9.11 -1.27 17.77
N HIS A 69 10.19 -0.49 17.98
CA HIS A 69 11.54 -1.03 18.11
C HIS A 69 11.67 -1.99 19.30
N GLU A 70 11.09 -1.64 20.45
CA GLU A 70 11.08 -2.48 21.66
C GLU A 70 10.37 -3.83 21.41
N GLN A 71 9.28 -3.83 20.64
CA GLN A 71 8.59 -5.04 20.22
C GLN A 71 9.40 -5.90 19.23
N LEU A 72 10.39 -5.33 18.54
CA LEU A 72 11.32 -6.09 17.72
C LEU A 72 12.39 -6.73 18.61
N GLN A 73 12.97 -5.98 19.53
CA GLN A 73 13.99 -6.44 20.48
C GLN A 73 13.50 -7.55 21.43
N SER A 74 12.25 -7.45 21.90
CA SER A 74 11.61 -8.46 22.76
C SER A 74 11.12 -9.71 22.01
N GLY A 75 11.31 -9.78 20.69
CA GLY A 75 10.88 -10.91 19.87
C GLY A 75 11.65 -12.19 20.19
N LYS A 76 10.92 -13.29 20.45
CA LYS A 76 11.52 -14.59 20.81
C LYS A 76 12.47 -15.17 19.75
N ASP A 77 12.15 -15.00 18.47
CA ASP A 77 12.89 -15.66 17.38
C ASP A 77 14.16 -14.89 16.97
N TYR A 78 14.05 -13.56 16.80
CA TYR A 78 15.11 -12.72 16.22
C TYR A 78 15.40 -11.45 17.03
N GLY A 79 14.85 -11.29 18.23
CA GLY A 79 14.95 -10.03 18.98
C GLY A 79 16.39 -9.62 19.31
N HIS A 80 17.24 -10.59 19.58
CA HIS A 80 18.67 -10.39 19.84
C HIS A 80 19.41 -9.70 18.67
N GLU A 81 18.96 -9.88 17.43
CA GLU A 81 19.53 -9.20 16.26
C GLU A 81 19.25 -7.69 16.29
N PHE A 82 18.08 -7.29 16.79
CA PHE A 82 17.66 -5.88 16.87
C PHE A 82 18.29 -5.14 18.05
N CYS A 83 18.75 -5.84 19.10
CA CYS A 83 19.38 -5.22 20.26
C CYS A 83 20.66 -4.44 19.91
N ARG A 84 21.29 -4.74 18.77
CA ARG A 84 22.53 -4.09 18.31
C ARG A 84 22.29 -2.77 17.57
N TYR A 85 21.05 -2.45 17.24
CA TYR A 85 20.70 -1.32 16.40
C TYR A 85 19.81 -0.34 17.15
N SER A 86 19.86 0.93 16.74
CA SER A 86 18.90 1.92 17.18
C SER A 86 17.70 1.96 16.22
N ALA A 87 16.56 2.46 16.68
CA ALA A 87 15.37 2.59 15.84
C ALA A 87 15.62 3.42 14.57
N ALA A 88 16.51 4.42 14.65
CA ALA A 88 16.84 5.32 13.53
C ALA A 88 17.68 4.64 12.45
N THR A 89 18.42 3.57 12.78
CA THR A 89 19.27 2.83 11.83
C THR A 89 18.52 1.75 11.05
N LEU A 90 17.24 1.52 11.35
CA LEU A 90 16.45 0.49 10.69
C LEU A 90 15.98 0.89 9.29
N GLU A 91 16.17 -0.01 8.33
CA GLU A 91 15.88 0.21 6.91
C GLU A 91 14.45 -0.19 6.52
N TRP A 92 13.46 0.57 6.97
CA TRP A 92 12.04 0.35 6.62
C TRP A 92 11.77 0.27 5.12
N GLY A 93 12.50 1.06 4.32
CA GLY A 93 12.40 1.05 2.86
C GLY A 93 12.74 -0.30 2.23
N THR A 94 13.70 -1.03 2.80
CA THR A 94 14.14 -2.35 2.30
C THR A 94 13.04 -3.40 2.50
N LEU A 95 12.42 -3.43 3.69
CA LEU A 95 11.28 -4.30 3.97
C LEU A 95 10.09 -4.02 3.05
N CYS A 96 9.71 -2.75 2.87
CA CYS A 96 8.64 -2.34 1.96
C CYS A 96 8.90 -2.79 0.52
N LYS A 97 10.14 -2.64 0.05
CA LYS A 97 10.56 -3.04 -1.30
C LYS A 97 10.38 -4.54 -1.52
N GLU A 98 10.81 -5.36 -0.57
CA GLU A 98 10.69 -6.82 -0.67
C GLU A 98 9.23 -7.28 -0.62
N GLN A 99 8.43 -6.68 0.26
CA GLN A 99 7.00 -6.98 0.34
C GLN A 99 6.25 -6.62 -0.94
N ARG A 100 6.51 -5.43 -1.51
CA ARG A 100 5.99 -5.02 -2.82
C ARG A 100 6.44 -5.98 -3.93
N ARG A 101 7.73 -6.36 -3.94
CA ARG A 101 8.29 -7.27 -4.96
C ARG A 101 7.53 -8.59 -5.00
N MET A 102 7.25 -9.20 -3.85
CA MET A 102 6.49 -10.45 -3.80
C MET A 102 5.11 -10.30 -4.44
N ALA A 103 4.38 -9.25 -4.05
CA ALA A 103 3.04 -8.99 -4.59
C ALA A 103 3.07 -8.75 -6.10
N LEU A 104 4.01 -7.95 -6.60
CA LEU A 104 4.16 -7.68 -8.04
C LEU A 104 4.48 -8.95 -8.84
N VAL A 105 5.36 -9.82 -8.34
CA VAL A 105 5.68 -11.08 -9.03
C VAL A 105 4.46 -11.99 -9.11
N ILE A 106 3.70 -12.12 -8.02
CA ILE A 106 2.44 -12.89 -8.01
C ILE A 106 1.47 -12.34 -9.07
N LEU A 107 1.26 -11.02 -9.07
CA LEU A 107 0.34 -10.38 -10.00
C LEU A 107 0.79 -10.49 -11.46
N LYS A 108 2.09 -10.33 -11.74
CA LYS A 108 2.67 -10.45 -13.08
C LYS A 108 2.47 -11.84 -13.65
N ILE A 109 2.76 -12.88 -12.87
CA ILE A 109 2.56 -14.26 -13.32
C ILE A 109 1.07 -14.53 -13.55
N ARG A 110 0.21 -14.05 -12.64
CA ARG A 110 -1.24 -14.24 -12.76
C ARG A 110 -1.85 -13.52 -13.95
N SER A 111 -1.39 -12.32 -14.30
CA SER A 111 -1.88 -11.61 -15.49
C SER A 111 -1.49 -12.35 -16.77
N GLN A 112 -0.30 -12.95 -16.81
CA GLN A 112 0.15 -13.75 -17.95
C GLN A 112 -0.63 -15.07 -18.10
N LEU A 113 -0.90 -15.77 -17.00
CA LEU A 113 -1.55 -17.08 -17.01
C LEU A 113 -3.08 -17.02 -17.18
N ASN A 114 -3.73 -15.96 -16.70
CA ASN A 114 -5.20 -15.85 -16.68
C ASN A 114 -5.68 -14.61 -17.43
N ARG A 115 -5.65 -14.64 -18.77
CA ARG A 115 -6.10 -13.55 -19.67
C ARG A 115 -7.60 -13.19 -19.61
N GLY A 116 -8.27 -13.37 -18.48
CA GLY A 116 -9.70 -13.02 -18.35
C GLY A 116 -10.34 -13.30 -17.00
N LYS A 117 -9.72 -14.13 -16.15
CA LYS A 117 -10.13 -14.27 -14.75
C LYS A 117 -9.36 -13.21 -13.98
N GLY A 118 -9.94 -12.04 -13.69
CA GLY A 118 -10.30 -11.55 -12.34
C GLY A 118 -9.29 -10.98 -11.33
N PRO A 119 -8.36 -11.75 -10.72
CA PRO A 119 -7.83 -11.41 -9.41
C PRO A 119 -6.84 -10.26 -9.47
N VAL A 120 -6.15 -10.04 -10.60
CA VAL A 120 -5.23 -8.90 -10.74
C VAL A 120 -6.01 -7.59 -10.73
N VAL A 121 -7.09 -7.50 -11.51
CA VAL A 121 -7.97 -6.33 -11.52
C VAL A 121 -8.59 -6.10 -10.15
N ARG A 122 -9.11 -7.16 -9.50
CA ARG A 122 -9.64 -7.07 -8.12
C ARG A 122 -8.59 -6.58 -7.12
N CYS A 123 -7.34 -7.04 -7.24
CA CYS A 123 -6.25 -6.53 -6.40
C CYS A 123 -6.05 -5.03 -6.60
N VAL A 124 -6.02 -4.58 -7.86
CA VAL A 124 -5.84 -3.17 -8.21
C VAL A 124 -6.98 -2.32 -7.63
N MET A 125 -8.24 -2.71 -7.85
CA MET A 125 -9.38 -1.95 -7.32
C MET A 125 -9.36 -1.86 -5.79
N PHE A 126 -8.98 -2.94 -5.12
CA PHE A 126 -8.84 -2.92 -3.66
C PHE A 126 -7.69 -2.01 -3.19
N MET A 127 -6.54 -2.02 -3.88
CA MET A 127 -5.44 -1.11 -3.57
C MET A 127 -5.82 0.36 -3.80
N LEU A 128 -6.62 0.65 -4.84
CA LEU A 128 -7.16 1.99 -5.09
C LEU A 128 -8.15 2.43 -4.01
N GLN A 129 -9.00 1.53 -3.54
CA GLN A 129 -9.89 1.80 -2.40
C GLN A 129 -9.11 2.16 -1.14
N ILE A 130 -8.01 1.44 -0.88
CA ILE A 130 -7.11 1.77 0.24
C ILE A 130 -6.40 3.09 0.01
N LEU A 131 -5.91 3.36 -1.21
CA LEU A 131 -5.28 4.64 -1.55
C LEU A 131 -6.24 5.82 -1.32
N GLU A 132 -7.49 5.70 -1.77
CA GLU A 132 -8.56 6.67 -1.50
C GLU A 132 -8.74 6.85 0.02
N SER A 133 -8.73 5.76 0.80
CA SER A 133 -8.82 5.82 2.28
C SER A 133 -7.62 6.53 2.92
N LEU A 134 -6.39 6.23 2.47
CA LEU A 134 -5.16 6.87 2.95
C LEU A 134 -5.17 8.37 2.69
N VAL A 135 -5.55 8.79 1.47
CA VAL A 135 -5.61 10.20 1.10
C VAL A 135 -6.68 10.95 1.92
N ARG A 136 -7.84 10.32 2.18
CA ARG A 136 -8.87 10.88 3.06
C ARG A 136 -8.36 11.07 4.48
N SER A 137 -7.73 10.05 5.05
CA SER A 137 -7.11 10.15 6.38
C SER A 137 -6.05 11.26 6.43
N TYR A 138 -5.27 11.41 5.35
CA TYR A 138 -4.24 12.45 5.26
C TYR A 138 -4.84 13.85 5.23
N ILE A 139 -5.93 14.07 4.47
CA ILE A 139 -6.66 15.35 4.46
C ILE A 139 -7.25 15.66 5.83
N LYS A 140 -7.87 14.67 6.51
CA LYS A 140 -8.44 14.86 7.85
C LYS A 140 -7.37 15.35 8.83
N LEU A 141 -6.23 14.66 8.89
CA LEU A 141 -5.12 15.07 9.78
C LEU A 141 -4.51 16.42 9.37
N SER A 142 -4.35 16.69 8.07
CA SER A 142 -3.75 17.93 7.60
C SER A 142 -4.63 19.15 7.91
N ARG A 143 -5.96 19.01 7.81
CA ARG A 143 -6.92 20.08 8.14
C ARG A 143 -6.96 20.41 9.62
N ASP A 144 -6.83 19.41 10.49
CA ASP A 144 -6.74 19.63 11.94
C ASP A 144 -5.46 20.39 12.34
N THR A 145 -4.43 20.37 11.47
CA THR A 145 -3.14 21.05 11.73
C THR A 145 -3.04 22.42 11.04
N SER A 146 -3.88 22.72 10.05
CA SER A 146 -3.80 23.94 9.23
C SER A 146 -4.94 24.93 9.51
N CYS A 147 -4.89 25.62 10.65
CA CYS A 147 -5.68 26.83 10.89
C CYS A 147 -5.00 28.06 10.29
N THR A 148 -4.77 28.13 8.98
CA THR A 148 -4.39 29.40 8.33
C THR A 148 -4.77 29.39 6.87
N GLY A 149 -5.63 30.35 6.50
CA GLY A 149 -6.17 30.50 5.16
C GLY A 149 -5.12 30.74 4.08
N ARG A 150 -5.36 30.14 2.91
CA ARG A 150 -4.75 30.60 1.66
C ARG A 150 -5.80 30.69 0.56
N GLN A 151 -5.81 31.86 -0.06
CA GLN A 151 -6.75 32.35 -1.06
C GLN A 151 -6.58 31.64 -2.41
N THR A 152 -7.22 30.49 -2.60
CA THR A 152 -7.54 29.96 -3.95
C THR A 152 -9.02 29.55 -4.01
N ALA A 153 -9.90 30.50 -3.66
CA ALA A 153 -11.30 30.27 -3.34
C ALA A 153 -12.15 29.61 -4.46
N GLY A 154 -11.79 29.78 -5.74
CA GLY A 154 -12.55 29.22 -6.86
C GLY A 154 -12.23 27.75 -7.17
N LEU A 155 -10.95 27.42 -7.38
CA LEU A 155 -10.51 26.06 -7.75
C LEU A 155 -10.57 25.08 -6.57
N GLN A 156 -10.21 25.53 -5.36
CA GLN A 156 -10.39 24.70 -4.16
C GLN A 156 -11.86 24.35 -3.93
N LYS A 157 -12.80 25.26 -4.23
CA LYS A 157 -14.24 25.00 -4.07
C LYS A 157 -14.75 23.87 -4.97
N ALA A 158 -14.27 23.79 -6.22
CA ALA A 158 -14.65 22.69 -7.12
C ALA A 158 -14.11 21.33 -6.65
N TYR A 159 -12.84 21.26 -6.21
CA TYR A 159 -12.27 20.03 -5.67
C TYR A 159 -12.93 19.61 -4.35
N LEU A 160 -13.28 20.57 -3.51
CA LEU A 160 -14.02 20.35 -2.26
C LEU A 160 -15.40 19.73 -2.54
N GLN A 161 -16.15 20.27 -3.51
CA GLN A 161 -17.46 19.72 -3.88
C GLN A 161 -17.37 18.26 -4.37
N ILE A 162 -16.35 17.94 -5.17
CA ILE A 162 -16.11 16.56 -5.63
C ILE A 162 -15.78 15.67 -4.43
N TYR A 163 -14.92 16.14 -3.53
CA TYR A 163 -14.54 15.43 -2.31
C TYR A 163 -15.76 15.15 -1.41
N ASP A 164 -16.56 16.17 -1.11
CA ASP A 164 -17.73 16.05 -0.23
C ASP A 164 -18.78 15.13 -0.83
N ARG A 165 -19.03 15.23 -2.14
CA ARG A 165 -20.00 14.34 -2.83
C ARG A 165 -19.58 12.88 -2.77
N ARG A 166 -18.31 12.57 -3.02
CA ARG A 166 -17.81 11.19 -2.93
C ARG A 166 -17.79 10.69 -1.48
N THR A 167 -17.52 11.57 -0.52
CA THR A 167 -17.51 11.21 0.92
C THR A 167 -18.85 10.65 1.38
N LYS A 168 -19.97 11.19 0.90
CA LYS A 168 -21.32 10.71 1.25
C LYS A 168 -21.61 9.26 0.84
N THR A 169 -20.93 8.75 -0.18
CA THR A 169 -21.18 7.40 -0.73
C THR A 169 -20.01 6.43 -0.48
N PHE A 170 -18.95 6.89 0.18
CA PHE A 170 -17.75 6.09 0.40
C PHE A 170 -17.88 5.23 1.66
N ASN A 171 -17.35 4.00 1.59
CA ASN A 171 -17.27 3.13 2.74
C ASN A 171 -16.06 3.49 3.61
N ASP A 172 -16.32 4.14 4.74
CA ASP A 172 -15.29 4.63 5.67
C ASP A 172 -14.62 3.54 6.52
N LYS A 173 -14.92 2.25 6.33
CA LYS A 173 -14.35 1.14 7.11
C LYS A 173 -12.82 1.24 7.27
N TYR A 174 -12.09 1.39 6.16
CA TYR A 174 -10.62 1.49 6.19
C TYR A 174 -10.14 2.81 6.77
N VAL A 175 -10.87 3.90 6.55
CA VAL A 175 -10.55 5.22 7.13
C VAL A 175 -10.59 5.14 8.67
N VAL A 176 -11.62 4.51 9.24
CA VAL A 176 -11.75 4.32 10.69
C VAL A 176 -10.60 3.48 11.25
N GLU A 177 -10.29 2.34 10.61
CA GLU A 177 -9.21 1.45 11.06
C GLU A 177 -7.83 2.13 11.00
N ILE A 178 -7.54 2.81 9.88
CA ILE A 178 -6.30 3.60 9.69
C ILE A 178 -6.20 4.69 10.76
N CYS A 179 -7.25 5.50 10.96
CA CYS A 179 -7.22 6.59 11.94
C CYS A 179 -7.07 6.09 13.38
N ASN A 180 -7.67 4.95 13.74
CA ASN A 180 -7.56 4.38 15.08
C ASN A 180 -6.13 3.96 15.42
N ILE A 181 -5.39 3.41 14.45
CA ILE A 181 -3.98 3.06 14.63
C ILE A 181 -3.15 4.34 14.71
N LEU A 182 -3.34 5.26 13.76
CA LEU A 182 -2.57 6.51 13.70
C LEU A 182 -2.72 7.38 14.94
N ARG A 183 -3.90 7.43 15.59
CA ARG A 183 -4.07 8.16 16.86
C ARG A 183 -3.07 7.80 17.96
N ARG A 184 -2.43 6.63 17.88
CA ARG A 184 -1.42 6.17 18.83
C ARG A 184 0.00 6.64 18.50
N HIS A 185 0.18 7.36 17.39
CA HIS A 185 1.49 7.73 16.85
C HIS A 185 1.63 9.24 16.67
N GLU A 186 2.74 9.79 17.17
CA GLU A 186 3.07 11.22 17.10
C GLU A 186 3.24 11.75 15.67
N ASN A 187 3.72 10.91 14.73
CA ASN A 187 4.06 11.31 13.35
C ASN A 187 3.08 10.76 12.29
N SER A 188 1.78 10.81 12.58
CA SER A 188 0.72 10.20 11.77
C SER A 188 0.64 10.69 10.32
N ALA A 189 0.84 11.98 10.08
CA ALA A 189 0.79 12.55 8.72
C ALA A 189 1.95 12.05 7.84
N LYS A 190 3.17 11.98 8.40
CA LYS A 190 4.37 11.49 7.69
C LYS A 190 4.26 10.00 7.39
N ALA A 191 3.70 9.22 8.31
CA ALA A 191 3.43 7.80 8.12
C ALA A 191 2.43 7.56 6.97
N LEU A 192 1.36 8.34 6.91
CA LEU A 192 0.41 8.32 5.78
C LEU A 192 1.06 8.70 4.46
N GLU A 193 1.83 9.78 4.43
CA GLU A 193 2.53 10.22 3.23
C GLU A 193 3.46 9.13 2.68
N LEU A 194 4.23 8.48 3.54
CA LEU A 194 5.09 7.37 3.16
C LEU A 194 4.28 6.22 2.55
N MET A 195 3.16 5.84 3.18
CA MET A 195 2.35 4.74 2.66
C MET A 195 1.64 5.08 1.36
N ILE A 196 1.18 6.33 1.19
CA ILE A 196 0.69 6.81 -0.11
C ILE A 196 1.79 6.65 -1.16
N LYS A 197 3.02 7.13 -0.89
CA LYS A 197 4.16 6.97 -1.82
C LYS A 197 4.46 5.51 -2.16
N GLU A 198 4.46 4.61 -1.18
CA GLU A 198 4.68 3.18 -1.43
C GLU A 198 3.56 2.53 -2.25
N THR A 199 2.31 2.98 -2.06
CA THR A 199 1.16 2.58 -2.87
C THR A 199 1.31 3.04 -4.32
N LEU A 200 1.71 4.30 -4.52
CA LEU A 200 1.94 4.86 -5.86
C LEU A 200 3.06 4.10 -6.58
N LYS A 201 4.16 3.79 -5.90
CA LYS A 201 5.24 2.93 -6.45
C LYS A 201 4.73 1.55 -6.86
N PHE A 202 3.83 0.96 -6.06
CA PHE A 202 3.19 -0.30 -6.42
C PHE A 202 2.42 -0.16 -7.73
N LEU A 203 1.51 0.82 -7.81
CA LEU A 203 0.65 1.03 -8.97
C LEU A 203 1.45 1.41 -10.22
N GLN A 204 2.56 2.16 -10.07
CA GLN A 204 3.46 2.50 -11.17
C GLN A 204 4.15 1.26 -11.77
N ALA A 205 4.49 0.29 -10.93
CA ALA A 205 5.21 -0.92 -11.34
C ALA A 205 4.31 -1.98 -11.99
N LEU A 206 2.99 -1.75 -12.05
CA LEU A 206 2.07 -2.64 -12.75
C LEU A 206 2.16 -2.45 -14.26
N ASP A 207 2.14 -3.57 -14.99
CA ASP A 207 1.96 -3.55 -16.44
C ASP A 207 0.48 -3.38 -16.77
N TRP A 208 0.03 -2.12 -16.75
CA TRP A 208 -1.35 -1.73 -17.04
C TRP A 208 -1.86 -2.21 -18.39
N LYS A 209 -0.98 -2.36 -19.40
CA LYS A 209 -1.35 -2.82 -20.75
C LYS A 209 -1.69 -4.31 -20.78
N SER A 210 -1.13 -5.08 -19.84
CA SER A 210 -1.43 -6.52 -19.70
C SER A 210 -2.73 -6.79 -18.93
N LEU A 211 -3.37 -5.76 -18.38
CA LEU A 211 -4.61 -5.91 -17.61
C LEU A 211 -5.80 -5.92 -18.56
N HIS A 212 -6.54 -7.02 -18.57
CA HIS A 212 -7.80 -7.12 -19.29
C HIS A 212 -8.92 -6.51 -18.43
N LEU A 213 -9.22 -5.23 -18.67
CA LEU A 213 -10.28 -4.49 -18.02
C LEU A 213 -11.55 -4.53 -18.88
N ASN A 214 -12.70 -4.77 -18.27
CA ASN A 214 -13.97 -4.53 -18.94
C ASN A 214 -14.42 -3.07 -18.75
N GLN A 215 -15.51 -2.67 -19.39
CA GLN A 215 -16.04 -1.30 -19.29
C GLN A 215 -16.31 -0.88 -17.84
N LYS A 216 -16.89 -1.76 -17.01
CA LYS A 216 -17.18 -1.48 -15.60
C LYS A 216 -15.90 -1.21 -14.81
N ASP A 217 -14.84 -1.98 -15.08
CA ASP A 217 -13.53 -1.78 -14.44
C ASP A 217 -12.91 -0.44 -14.86
N CYS A 218 -13.04 -0.06 -16.13
CA CYS A 218 -12.60 1.24 -16.64
C CYS A 218 -13.37 2.41 -16.01
N ASP A 219 -14.69 2.28 -15.86
CA ASP A 219 -15.53 3.31 -15.23
C ASP A 219 -15.17 3.48 -13.74
N GLU A 220 -14.95 2.36 -13.03
CA GLU A 220 -14.50 2.38 -11.64
C GLU A 220 -13.10 3.02 -11.52
N LEU A 221 -12.17 2.66 -12.41
CA LEU A 221 -10.83 3.24 -12.46
C LEU A 221 -10.88 4.76 -12.71
N ALA A 222 -11.73 5.22 -13.63
CA ALA A 222 -11.92 6.65 -13.91
C ALA A 222 -12.50 7.40 -12.69
N SER A 223 -13.39 6.75 -11.94
CA SER A 223 -13.94 7.27 -10.68
C SER A 223 -12.86 7.46 -9.61
N TYR A 224 -12.04 6.43 -9.36
CA TYR A 224 -10.87 6.54 -8.47
C TYR A 224 -9.90 7.61 -8.96
N ARG A 225 -9.63 7.65 -10.27
CA ARG A 225 -8.74 8.63 -10.89
C ARG A 225 -9.14 10.05 -10.49
N LYS A 226 -10.39 10.40 -10.79
CA LYS A 226 -10.98 11.71 -10.52
C LYS A 226 -10.92 12.05 -9.04
N PHE A 227 -11.37 11.13 -8.18
CA PHE A 227 -11.45 11.40 -6.75
C PHE A 227 -10.07 11.59 -6.11
N ILE A 228 -9.13 10.66 -6.32
CA ILE A 228 -7.81 10.74 -5.70
C ILE A 228 -7.06 11.97 -6.22
N GLN A 229 -7.19 12.31 -7.51
CA GLN A 229 -6.60 13.52 -8.06
C GLN A 229 -7.14 14.78 -7.36
N CYS A 230 -8.46 14.92 -7.25
CA CYS A 230 -9.08 16.07 -6.61
C CYS A 230 -8.69 16.16 -5.13
N SER A 231 -8.68 15.02 -4.44
CA SER A 231 -8.33 14.94 -3.02
C SER A 231 -6.87 15.33 -2.76
N LEU A 232 -5.92 14.84 -3.56
CA LEU A 232 -4.52 15.23 -3.44
C LEU A 232 -4.32 16.72 -3.71
N LEU A 233 -5.07 17.31 -4.66
CA LEU A 233 -5.03 18.75 -4.92
C LEU A 233 -5.52 19.60 -3.73
N LEU A 234 -6.32 19.04 -2.81
CA LEU A 234 -6.71 19.72 -1.56
C LEU A 234 -5.62 19.72 -0.49
N THR A 235 -4.53 18.96 -0.68
CA THR A 235 -3.45 18.83 0.32
C THR A 235 -2.29 19.78 0.10
N ASP A 236 -2.20 20.41 -1.07
CA ASP A 236 -1.05 21.19 -1.54
C ASP A 236 0.31 20.45 -1.50
N ASN A 237 0.34 19.13 -1.25
CA ASN A 237 1.55 18.33 -1.24
C ASN A 237 2.00 18.01 -2.68
N THR A 238 2.88 18.87 -3.21
CA THR A 238 3.39 18.78 -4.58
C THR A 238 4.06 17.44 -4.90
N SER A 239 4.72 16.82 -3.93
CA SER A 239 5.36 15.51 -4.08
C SER A 239 4.33 14.40 -4.35
N LEU A 240 3.26 14.34 -3.54
CA LEU A 240 2.19 13.37 -3.74
C LEU A 240 1.42 13.61 -5.04
N ILE A 241 1.14 14.88 -5.36
CA ILE A 241 0.46 15.26 -6.61
C ILE A 241 1.28 14.82 -7.83
N ALA A 242 2.57 15.13 -7.86
CA ALA A 242 3.46 14.74 -8.95
C ALA A 242 3.58 13.22 -9.08
N GLY A 243 3.79 12.52 -7.95
CA GLY A 243 3.86 11.06 -7.93
C GLY A 243 2.59 10.40 -8.47
N TYR A 244 1.42 10.93 -8.10
CA TYR A 244 0.15 10.41 -8.61
C TYR A 244 -0.04 10.68 -10.10
N ARG A 245 0.34 11.88 -10.59
CA ARG A 245 0.28 12.22 -12.02
C ARG A 245 1.12 11.26 -12.89
N LEU A 246 2.29 10.87 -12.41
CA LEU A 246 3.12 9.87 -13.09
C LEU A 246 2.41 8.53 -13.21
N VAL A 247 1.77 8.07 -12.14
CA VAL A 247 1.02 6.80 -12.12
C VAL A 247 -0.18 6.83 -13.07
N ILE A 248 -1.02 7.87 -13.02
CA ILE A 248 -2.24 7.91 -13.85
C ILE A 248 -1.97 8.11 -15.35
N SER A 249 -0.78 8.59 -15.72
CA SER A 249 -0.39 8.75 -17.13
C SER A 249 -0.27 7.41 -17.85
N THR A 250 -0.04 6.33 -17.11
CA THR A 250 0.08 4.96 -17.64
C THR A 250 -1.23 4.17 -17.54
N TRP A 251 -2.28 4.76 -16.97
CA TRP A 251 -3.56 4.06 -16.80
C TRP A 251 -4.31 3.94 -18.13
N PRO A 252 -4.99 2.81 -18.37
CA PRO A 252 -5.83 2.65 -19.55
C PRO A 252 -7.00 3.63 -19.49
N THR A 253 -7.27 4.28 -20.61
CA THR A 253 -8.38 5.25 -20.77
C THR A 253 -9.58 4.67 -21.51
N LYS A 254 -9.43 3.47 -22.06
CA LYS A 254 -10.44 2.69 -22.78
C LYS A 254 -10.25 1.21 -22.44
N PRO A 255 -11.32 0.39 -22.48
CA PRO A 255 -11.22 -1.06 -22.31
C PRO A 255 -10.34 -1.71 -23.40
#